data_AF-A0A176Y6N4-F1
#
_entry.id   AF-A0A176Y6N4-F1
#
_cell.length_a   1.000
_cell.length_b   1.000
_cell.length_c   1.000
_cell.angle_alpha   90.00
_cell.angle_beta   90.00
_cell.angle_gamma   90.00
#
_symmetry.space_group_name_H-M   'P 1'
#
loop_
_entity.id
_entity.type
_entity.pdbx_description
1 polymer ?
#
loop_
_entity_poly.entity_id
_entity_poly.type
_entity_poly.pdbx_seq_one_letter_code
_entity_poly.pdbx_strand_id
1 'polypeptide(L)'
;MAEGVAEPGEPTLEDCTKALQDGRDKANKISAKSLSRYFAERFLQNAEAEAGNGEFDGCLEYAEKAIDEIDNRWHWLAPGETFRVMTPTGYMELRGDDR
;
A
#
# COMPACT_ATOMS: atom_id res chain seq x y z
N MET A 1 20.52 -22.29 21.28
CA MET A 1 19.83 -21.33 20.40
C MET A 1 19.41 -22.13 19.19
N ALA A 2 18.12 -22.42 19.03
CA ALA A 2 17.62 -23.10 17.83
C ALA A 2 17.28 -22.00 16.82
N GLU A 3 18.02 -21.94 15.72
CA GLU A 3 17.68 -21.14 14.55
C GLU A 3 16.44 -21.80 13.92
N GLY A 4 15.31 -21.09 13.95
CA GLY A 4 14.11 -21.51 13.23
C GLY A 4 14.40 -21.43 11.75
N VAL A 5 14.55 -22.59 11.12
CA VAL A 5 14.53 -22.71 9.66
C VAL A 5 13.11 -22.41 9.20
N ALA A 6 12.93 -21.34 8.43
CA ALA A 6 11.66 -21.05 7.76
C ALA A 6 11.19 -22.30 7.00
N GLU A 7 9.93 -22.68 7.17
CA GLU A 7 9.38 -23.85 6.49
C GLU A 7 9.33 -23.60 4.97
N PRO A 8 9.57 -24.62 4.13
CA PRO A 8 9.54 -24.46 2.67
C PRO A 8 8.15 -23.99 2.21
N GLY A 9 8.06 -22.74 1.77
CA GLY A 9 6.82 -22.09 1.36
C GLY A 9 6.43 -20.89 2.22
N GLU A 10 7.13 -20.63 3.33
CA GLU A 10 6.92 -19.40 4.10
C GLU A 10 7.45 -18.18 3.32
N PRO A 11 6.68 -17.08 3.28
CA PRO A 11 7.11 -15.82 2.70
C PRO A 11 8.44 -15.34 3.26
N THR A 12 9.33 -14.89 2.37
CA THR A 12 10.63 -14.34 2.77
C THR A 12 10.65 -12.82 2.75
N LEU A 13 11.69 -12.23 3.35
CA LEU A 13 11.99 -10.81 3.19
C LEU A 13 12.15 -10.39 1.71
N GLU A 14 12.69 -11.27 0.87
CA GLU A 14 12.85 -11.00 -0.55
C GLU A 14 11.48 -10.92 -1.26
N ASP A 15 10.57 -11.84 -0.94
CA ASP A 15 9.20 -11.82 -1.46
C ASP A 15 8.47 -10.54 -1.06
N CYS A 16 8.56 -10.18 0.22
CA CYS A 16 7.99 -8.94 0.75
C CYS A 16 8.59 -7.69 0.07
N THR A 17 9.91 -7.64 -0.11
CA THR A 17 10.59 -6.51 -0.77
C THR A 17 10.12 -6.33 -2.21
N LYS A 18 9.94 -7.45 -2.92
CA LYS A 18 9.43 -7.45 -4.29
C LYS A 18 7.98 -6.98 -4.35
N ALA A 19 7.12 -7.45 -3.45
CA ALA A 19 5.72 -7.03 -3.38
C ALA A 19 5.57 -5.53 -3.05
N LEU A 20 6.36 -5.03 -2.08
CA LEU A 20 6.44 -3.61 -1.75
C LEU A 20 6.86 -2.77 -2.97
N GLN A 21 7.85 -3.23 -3.72
CA GLN A 21 8.32 -2.53 -4.91
C GLN A 21 7.24 -2.48 -6.01
N ASP A 22 6.56 -3.59 -6.30
CA ASP A 22 5.48 -3.61 -7.30
C ASP A 22 4.31 -2.69 -6.90
N GLY A 23 3.91 -2.74 -5.63
CA GLY A 23 2.87 -1.84 -5.10
C GLY A 23 3.26 -0.37 -5.21
N ARG A 24 4.51 0.00 -4.90
CA ARG A 24 5.01 1.38 -5.07
C ARG A 24 5.05 1.80 -6.54
N ASP A 25 5.50 0.92 -7.44
CA ASP A 25 5.55 1.20 -8.88
C ASP A 25 4.16 1.40 -9.48
N LYS A 26 3.17 0.64 -9.02
CA LYS A 26 1.76 0.84 -9.36
C LYS A 26 1.20 2.14 -8.77
N ALA A 27 1.47 2.44 -7.50
CA ALA A 27 1.00 3.66 -6.84
C ALA A 27 1.52 4.92 -7.56
N ASN A 28 2.79 4.89 -7.98
CA ASN A 28 3.44 6.00 -8.68
C ASN A 28 2.89 6.28 -10.07
N LYS A 29 2.16 5.34 -10.70
CA LYS A 29 1.46 5.56 -11.97
C LYS A 29 0.15 6.34 -11.81
N ILE A 30 -0.33 6.52 -10.58
CA ILE A 30 -1.56 7.25 -10.27
C ILE A 30 -1.21 8.62 -9.68
N SER A 31 -2.06 9.61 -9.93
CA SER A 31 -1.96 10.94 -9.33
C SER A 31 -1.77 10.87 -7.81
N ALA A 32 -0.80 11.65 -7.28
CA ALA A 32 -0.59 11.82 -5.85
C ALA A 32 -1.81 12.42 -5.10
N LYS A 33 -2.80 12.94 -5.83
CA LYS A 33 -4.07 13.43 -5.27
C LYS A 33 -5.18 12.39 -5.31
N SER A 34 -4.94 11.22 -5.88
CA SER A 34 -5.95 10.17 -5.98
C SER A 34 -6.27 9.59 -4.61
N LEU A 35 -7.55 9.38 -4.34
CA LEU A 35 -8.00 8.72 -3.12
C LEU A 35 -7.53 7.26 -3.06
N SER A 36 -7.56 6.54 -4.19
CA SER A 36 -7.10 5.14 -4.22
C SER A 36 -5.60 5.05 -3.93
N ARG A 37 -4.80 5.95 -4.51
CA ARG A 37 -3.37 6.01 -4.23
C ARG A 37 -3.10 6.31 -2.75
N TYR A 38 -3.86 7.22 -2.14
CA TYR A 38 -3.72 7.53 -0.72
C TYR A 38 -3.90 6.28 0.16
N PHE A 39 -4.94 5.48 -0.08
CA PHE A 39 -5.16 4.24 0.67
C PHE A 39 -4.12 3.17 0.35
N ALA A 40 -3.72 3.02 -0.91
CA ALA A 40 -2.65 2.09 -1.29
C ALA A 40 -1.33 2.42 -0.59
N GLU A 41 -0.95 3.70 -0.50
CA GLU A 41 0.26 4.12 0.23
C GLU A 41 0.17 3.79 1.74
N ARG A 42 -1.03 3.82 2.34
CA ARG A 42 -1.23 3.37 3.72
C ARG A 42 -1.09 1.86 3.88
N PHE A 43 -1.62 1.08 2.95
CA PHE A 43 -1.40 -0.36 2.94
C PHE A 43 0.09 -0.70 2.78
N LEU A 44 0.83 0.00 1.91
CA LEU A 44 2.27 -0.18 1.78
C LEU A 44 3.04 0.19 3.05
N GLN A 45 2.64 1.25 3.76
CA GLN A 45 3.23 1.59 5.07
C GLN A 45 2.99 0.50 6.11
N ASN A 46 1.81 -0.12 6.12
CA ASN A 46 1.53 -1.26 7.01
C ASN A 46 2.37 -2.49 6.60
N ALA A 47 2.50 -2.77 5.30
CA ALA A 47 3.34 -3.86 4.81
C ALA A 47 4.82 -3.68 5.23
N GLU A 48 5.36 -2.45 5.14
CA GLU A 48 6.70 -2.12 5.62
C GLU A 48 6.85 -2.34 7.14
N ALA A 49 5.81 -2.01 7.91
CA ALA A 49 5.80 -2.23 9.36
C ALA A 49 5.81 -3.72 9.71
N GLU A 50 5.00 -4.54 9.05
CA GLU A 50 4.99 -6.00 9.24
C GLU A 50 6.34 -6.62 8.88
N ALA A 51 6.94 -6.20 7.75
CA ALA A 51 8.27 -6.61 7.36
C ALA A 51 9.34 -6.27 8.41
N GLY A 52 9.24 -5.08 9.02
CA GLY A 52 10.11 -4.63 10.11
C GLY A 52 9.95 -5.45 11.40
N ASN A 53 8.80 -6.06 11.60
CA ASN A 53 8.50 -6.97 12.72
C ASN A 53 8.90 -8.43 12.43
N GLY A 54 9.27 -8.75 11.18
CA GLY A 54 9.55 -10.12 10.75
C GLY A 54 8.32 -10.91 10.27
N GLU A 55 7.16 -10.26 10.15
CA GLU A 55 5.89 -10.85 9.70
C GLU A 55 5.77 -10.68 8.18
N PHE A 56 6.39 -11.59 7.41
CA PHE A 56 6.48 -11.47 5.95
C PHE A 56 5.18 -11.84 5.23
N ASP A 57 4.35 -12.70 5.81
CA ASP A 57 3.00 -13.00 5.34
C ASP A 57 2.07 -11.78 5.47
N GLY A 58 2.12 -11.08 6.60
CA GLY A 58 1.43 -9.81 6.81
C GLY A 58 1.90 -8.73 5.82
N CYS A 59 3.21 -8.66 5.55
CA CYS A 59 3.75 -7.78 4.51
C CYS A 59 3.13 -8.08 3.14
N LEU A 60 3.10 -9.35 2.72
CA LEU A 60 2.52 -9.74 1.43
C LEU A 60 1.03 -9.40 1.36
N GLU A 61 0.26 -9.68 2.42
CA GLU A 61 -1.17 -9.38 2.46
C GLU A 61 -1.45 -7.89 2.26
N TYR A 62 -0.73 -7.02 2.97
CA TYR A 62 -0.91 -5.57 2.83
C TYR A 62 -0.40 -5.05 1.49
N ALA A 63 0.70 -5.59 0.95
CA ALA A 63 1.17 -5.22 -0.37
C ALA A 63 0.16 -5.61 -1.46
N GLU A 64 -0.47 -6.78 -1.35
CA GLU A 64 -1.54 -7.21 -2.26
C GLU A 64 -2.77 -6.29 -2.15
N LYS A 65 -3.21 -5.93 -0.95
CA LYS A 65 -4.28 -4.96 -0.74
C LYS A 65 -3.97 -3.59 -1.37
N ALA A 66 -2.72 -3.14 -1.32
CA ALA A 66 -2.30 -1.90 -1.97
C ALA A 66 -2.44 -2.00 -3.50
N ILE A 67 -2.01 -3.11 -4.09
CA ILE A 67 -2.11 -3.38 -5.52
C ILE A 67 -3.57 -3.46 -5.94
N ASP A 68 -4.39 -4.18 -5.18
CA ASP A 68 -5.82 -4.35 -5.42
C ASP A 68 -6.57 -3.01 -5.36
N GLU A 69 -6.26 -2.16 -4.37
CA GLU A 69 -6.78 -0.79 -4.25
C GLU A 69 -6.50 0.05 -5.52
N ILE A 70 -5.30 -0.08 -6.08
CA ILE A 70 -4.87 0.64 -7.29
C ILE A 70 -5.56 0.10 -8.53
N ASP A 71 -5.55 -1.21 -8.72
CA ASP A 71 -6.05 -1.86 -9.92
C ASP A 71 -7.58 -1.75 -10.01
N ASN A 72 -8.28 -1.89 -8.88
CA ASN A 72 -9.74 -1.85 -8.83
C ASN A 72 -10.33 -0.49 -8.45
N ARG A 73 -9.51 0.47 -7.98
CA ARG A 73 -9.94 1.81 -7.58
C ARG A 73 -11.08 1.78 -6.56
N TRP A 74 -10.98 0.90 -5.56
CA TRP A 74 -12.04 0.69 -4.55
C TRP A 74 -12.46 1.99 -3.89
N HIS A 75 -11.49 2.85 -3.56
CA HIS A 75 -11.76 4.21 -3.10
C HIS A 75 -11.59 5.19 -4.26
N TRP A 76 -12.72 5.66 -4.78
CA TRP A 76 -12.74 6.66 -5.84
C TRP A 76 -13.56 7.88 -5.41
N LEU A 77 -13.27 9.01 -6.04
CA LEU A 77 -14.04 10.25 -5.95
C LEU A 77 -14.48 10.61 -7.36
N ALA A 78 -15.70 11.13 -7.51
CA ALA A 78 -16.16 11.58 -8.80
C ALA A 78 -15.38 12.80 -9.30
N PRO A 79 -15.30 13.03 -10.63
CA PRO A 79 -14.63 14.20 -11.17
C PRO A 79 -15.16 15.50 -10.54
N GLY A 80 -14.25 16.33 -10.06
CA GLY A 80 -14.58 17.57 -9.34
C GLY A 80 -14.86 17.41 -7.84
N GLU A 81 -15.03 16.19 -7.32
CA GLU A 81 -15.10 15.96 -5.88
C GLU A 81 -13.73 16.12 -5.23
N THR A 82 -13.75 16.63 -4.00
CA THR A 82 -12.56 16.83 -3.18
C THR A 82 -12.78 16.19 -1.81
N PHE A 83 -11.81 15.40 -1.37
CA PHE A 83 -11.77 14.82 -0.03
C PHE A 83 -10.62 15.42 0.75
N ARG A 84 -10.87 15.89 1.97
CA ARG A 84 -9.85 16.48 2.84
C ARG A 84 -9.45 15.49 3.91
N VAL A 85 -8.18 15.08 3.87
CA VAL A 85 -7.57 14.29 4.93
C VAL A 85 -6.95 15.24 5.94
N MET A 86 -7.37 15.17 7.20
CA MET A 86 -6.68 15.88 8.28
C MET A 86 -5.32 15.24 8.54
N THR A 87 -4.30 16.08 8.65
CA THR A 87 -2.91 15.72 8.94
C THR A 87 -2.44 16.53 10.15
N PRO A 88 -1.34 16.13 10.82
CA PRO A 88 -0.81 16.89 11.95
C PRO A 88 -0.46 18.35 11.63
N THR A 89 -0.16 18.66 10.35
CA THR A 89 0.26 19.99 9.90
C THR A 89 -0.85 20.76 9.16
N GLY A 90 -2.08 20.24 9.11
CA GLY A 90 -3.19 20.86 8.39
C GLY A 90 -4.06 19.85 7.67
N TYR A 91 -4.35 20.06 6.38
CA TYR A 91 -5.10 19.11 5.57
C TYR A 91 -4.45 18.87 4.22
N MET A 92 -4.60 17.65 3.72
CA MET A 92 -4.28 17.27 2.34
C MET A 92 -5.57 17.17 1.54
N GLU A 93 -5.59 17.77 0.35
CA GLU A 93 -6.73 17.67 -0.57
C GLU A 93 -6.49 16.57 -1.60
N LEU A 94 -7.33 15.54 -1.54
CA LEU A 94 -7.44 14.49 -2.55
C LEU A 94 -8.57 14.86 -3.51
N ARG A 95 -8.43 14.46 -4.77
CA ARG A 95 -9.37 14.83 -5.84
C ARG A 95 -9.79 13.61 -6.62
N GLY A 96 -11.01 13.65 -7.14
CA GLY A 96 -11.44 12.72 -8.18
C GLY A 96 -10.48 12.77 -9.36
N ASP A 97 -10.00 11.60 -9.77
CA ASP A 97 -9.25 11.48 -11.02
C ASP A 97 -10.24 11.63 -12.18
N ASP A 98 -9.90 12.45 -13.17
CA ASP A 98 -10.61 12.51 -14.44
C ASP A 98 -10.36 11.19 -15.19
N ARG A 99 -11.26 10.22 -15.06
CA ARG A 99 -11.13 8.96 -15.79
C ARG A 99 -11.35 9.16 -17.29
#